data_AF-A0A2U1RA98-F1
#
_entry.id   AF-A0A2U1RA98-F1
#
_cell.length_a   1.000
_cell.length_b   1.000
_cell.length_c   1.000
_cell.angle_alpha   90.00
_cell.angle_beta   90.00
_cell.angle_gamma   90.00
#
_symmetry.space_group_name_H-M   'P 1'
#
loop_
_entity.id
_entity.type
_entity.pdbx_description
1 polymer ?
#
loop_
_entity_poly.entity_id
_entity_poly.type
_entity_poly.pdbx_seq_one_letter_code
_entity_poly.pdbx_strand_id
1 'polypeptide(L)'
;MSNAWNEGYFTDEGYTYSYSREINPVFLRYCLLLRGFATLDSNDGVHCELGFGQGVSINIHATANPGSFVGTDFHPGMAAHAIDLATAANNGARLYDDSFEQLLARNDLPQFDSISLHGIWTWVSRDNQKLIVEFARRHLKPGGMLYVSYNCFPGWSPSAPLRNLFSLHDRFANASSRSDQRIDAALQFSEALLAANPKYAAAAPSLGARLQSIKGQDRHYVAHEYFNRDWNCMYFADMVDALAPAKLDYATTAVPLDSVDPLNLSAEGMDFLETIEHPVMREQARDYFVNQHFRRDLYVRGATRLSAAERRARMLHTRFVLLQPWDTVAGSVTGPAGEATLQPEIYGPVLDALAAQDYAAKSMRQLLSEAALAYDDLEQALAVLIGMGAVAPCQSEAAESQVSGRCAALNLQLCKRSLYGANIQTLASPVTGGGVTVSRFQQLFLISIKQGKQQPAEWAQLAWGVISEQGEVLVDNGQPLLTAEANIAALTAQAQVFAEQTLVVLRALKIA
;
A
#
# COMPACT_ATOMS: atom_id res chain seq x y z
N MET A 1 11.04 24.34 26.81
CA MET A 1 10.52 23.82 25.52
C MET A 1 9.91 22.49 25.86
N SER A 2 8.58 22.38 25.74
CA SER A 2 7.84 21.18 26.17
C SER A 2 8.24 19.98 25.31
N ASN A 3 8.81 18.94 25.92
CA ASN A 3 8.91 17.60 25.33
C ASN A 3 7.49 17.04 25.26
N ALA A 4 6.71 17.47 24.25
CA ALA A 4 5.42 16.87 23.99
C ALA A 4 5.64 15.40 23.57
N TRP A 5 4.87 14.49 24.16
CA TRP A 5 4.94 13.03 23.91
C TRP A 5 4.77 12.67 22.43
N ASN A 6 4.17 13.57 21.64
CA ASN A 6 3.90 13.35 20.23
C ASN A 6 5.07 13.67 19.28
N GLU A 7 6.24 14.06 19.82
CA GLU A 7 7.45 14.36 19.05
C GLU A 7 7.28 15.37 17.89
N GLY A 8 6.20 16.16 17.88
CA GLY A 8 5.88 17.09 16.79
C GLY A 8 5.01 16.52 15.66
N TYR A 9 4.55 15.27 15.81
CA TYR A 9 3.53 14.64 14.97
C TYR A 9 2.13 15.07 15.39
N PHE A 10 1.21 15.20 14.42
CA PHE A 10 -0.17 15.58 14.67
C PHE A 10 -0.99 14.37 15.17
N THR A 11 -1.58 14.48 16.38
CA THR A 11 -2.19 13.33 17.10
C THR A 11 -3.69 13.47 17.40
N ASP A 12 -4.37 14.52 16.93
CA ASP A 12 -5.83 14.63 17.13
C ASP A 12 -6.56 13.58 16.26
N GLU A 13 -7.29 12.70 16.95
CA GLU A 13 -8.26 11.67 16.51
C GLU A 13 -8.07 11.02 15.11
N GLY A 14 -7.74 9.72 15.12
CA GLY A 14 -8.13 8.76 14.08
C GLY A 14 -7.35 8.79 12.76
N TYR A 15 -6.05 8.45 12.77
CA TYR A 15 -5.35 8.12 11.52
C TYR A 15 -6.06 6.97 10.78
N THR A 16 -5.96 6.98 9.45
CA THR A 16 -6.72 6.10 8.55
C THR A 16 -6.49 4.61 8.84
N TYR A 17 -7.53 3.80 8.68
CA TYR A 17 -7.46 2.34 8.68
C TYR A 17 -6.96 1.81 7.33
N SER A 18 -5.78 2.27 6.91
CA SER A 18 -5.21 1.98 5.59
C SER A 18 -4.47 0.64 5.57
N TYR A 19 -4.58 -0.03 4.42
CA TYR A 19 -3.81 -1.22 4.09
C TYR A 19 -2.81 -0.90 2.97
N SER A 20 -1.57 -1.32 3.14
CA SER A 20 -0.48 -1.10 2.17
C SER A 20 0.02 -2.44 1.66
N ARG A 21 -0.32 -2.80 0.42
CA ARG A 21 0.14 -4.06 -0.19
C ARG A 21 1.65 -4.08 -0.41
N GLU A 22 2.27 -2.91 -0.53
CA GLU A 22 3.69 -2.75 -0.84
C GLU A 22 4.60 -3.20 0.29
N ILE A 23 4.08 -3.41 1.51
CA ILE A 23 4.86 -3.96 2.62
C ILE A 23 4.57 -5.44 2.88
N ASN A 24 3.76 -6.09 2.03
CA ASN A 24 3.57 -7.53 2.05
C ASN A 24 4.88 -8.25 1.71
N PRO A 25 5.41 -9.14 2.57
CA PRO A 25 6.64 -9.89 2.29
C PRO A 25 6.62 -10.65 0.95
N VAL A 26 5.48 -11.22 0.54
CA VAL A 26 5.35 -11.92 -0.76
C VAL A 26 5.55 -10.96 -1.93
N PHE A 27 4.91 -9.79 -1.86
CA PHE A 27 5.01 -8.75 -2.88
C PHE A 27 6.44 -8.19 -2.97
N LEU A 28 7.07 -7.92 -1.83
CA LEU A 28 8.44 -7.43 -1.79
C LEU A 28 9.45 -8.43 -2.38
N ARG A 29 9.29 -9.72 -2.07
CA ARG A 29 10.12 -10.78 -2.69
C ARG A 29 9.93 -10.84 -4.19
N TYR A 30 8.70 -10.66 -4.69
CA TYR A 30 8.43 -10.59 -6.12
C TYR A 30 9.14 -9.40 -6.78
N CYS A 31 9.07 -8.19 -6.20
CA CYS A 31 9.75 -7.01 -6.75
C CYS A 31 11.27 -7.21 -6.86
N LEU A 32 11.89 -7.82 -5.84
CA LEU A 32 13.31 -8.17 -5.87
C LEU A 32 13.63 -9.22 -6.94
N LEU A 33 12.82 -10.28 -7.03
CA LEU A 33 12.99 -11.34 -8.03
C LEU A 33 12.85 -10.81 -9.47
N LEU A 34 11.85 -9.96 -9.71
CA LEU A 34 11.62 -9.32 -11.02
C LEU A 34 12.89 -8.62 -11.51
N ARG A 35 13.63 -7.97 -10.60
CA ARG A 35 14.88 -7.27 -10.88
C ARG A 35 16.15 -8.10 -10.63
N GLY A 36 16.01 -9.40 -10.40
CA GLY A 36 17.14 -10.34 -10.31
C GLY A 36 17.94 -10.25 -9.02
N PHE A 37 17.34 -9.83 -7.92
CA PHE A 37 17.95 -9.88 -6.59
C PHE A 37 17.56 -11.14 -5.82
N ALA A 38 18.52 -11.69 -5.08
CA ALA A 38 18.25 -12.76 -4.13
C ALA A 38 17.50 -12.20 -2.91
N THR A 39 16.70 -13.06 -2.28
CA THR A 39 15.92 -12.75 -1.07
C THR A 39 16.17 -13.81 -0.02
N LEU A 40 16.06 -13.44 1.26
CA LEU A 40 15.82 -14.42 2.31
C LEU A 40 14.40 -14.95 2.12
N ASP A 41 14.26 -16.27 1.95
CA ASP A 41 12.97 -16.94 1.83
C ASP A 41 12.90 -18.02 2.91
N SER A 42 12.00 -17.84 3.87
CA SER A 42 11.82 -18.75 5.00
C SER A 42 10.40 -18.65 5.53
N ASN A 43 9.79 -19.79 5.83
CA ASN A 43 8.51 -19.85 6.53
C ASN A 43 8.62 -19.41 8.00
N ASP A 44 9.83 -19.31 8.54
CA ASP A 44 10.11 -18.78 9.87
C ASP A 44 10.68 -17.35 9.81
N GLY A 45 10.37 -16.63 8.73
CA GLY A 45 10.77 -15.23 8.53
C GLY A 45 10.27 -14.34 9.67
N VAL A 46 11.08 -13.35 10.04
CA VAL A 46 10.74 -12.34 11.04
C VAL A 46 10.69 -10.97 10.39
N HIS A 47 9.53 -10.33 10.46
CA HIS A 47 9.25 -9.08 9.77
C HIS A 47 8.97 -7.96 10.77
N CYS A 48 9.47 -6.76 10.49
CA CYS A 48 9.24 -5.57 11.31
C CYS A 48 8.49 -4.48 10.53
N GLU A 49 7.48 -3.88 11.15
CA GLU A 49 6.82 -2.66 10.65
C GLU A 49 7.05 -1.50 11.62
N LEU A 50 7.66 -0.43 11.13
CA LEU A 50 7.93 0.80 11.89
C LEU A 50 6.88 1.86 11.53
N GLY A 51 6.13 2.32 12.52
CA GLY A 51 5.01 3.26 12.33
C GLY A 51 3.80 2.58 11.67
N PHE A 52 3.23 1.56 12.32
CA PHE A 52 2.14 0.76 11.75
C PHE A 52 0.77 1.45 11.76
N GLY A 53 0.65 2.66 12.33
CA GLY A 53 -0.62 3.39 12.44
C GLY A 53 -1.68 2.55 13.16
N GLN A 54 -2.89 2.44 12.59
CA GLN A 54 -3.95 1.59 13.15
C GLN A 54 -3.66 0.08 13.14
N GLY A 55 -2.52 -0.34 12.57
CA GLY A 55 -2.05 -1.73 12.58
C GLY A 55 -2.81 -2.66 11.64
N VAL A 56 -3.51 -2.12 10.64
CA VAL A 56 -4.26 -2.94 9.66
C VAL A 56 -3.29 -3.78 8.81
N SER A 57 -2.26 -3.16 8.22
CA SER A 57 -1.26 -3.84 7.39
C SER A 57 -0.50 -4.92 8.17
N ILE A 58 0.13 -4.58 9.30
CA ILE A 58 0.87 -5.57 10.10
C ILE A 58 0.00 -6.76 10.53
N ASN A 59 -1.26 -6.54 10.92
CA ASN A 59 -2.14 -7.63 11.34
C ASN A 59 -2.60 -8.51 10.18
N ILE A 60 -2.88 -7.91 9.02
CA ILE A 60 -3.18 -8.68 7.80
C ILE A 60 -1.97 -9.52 7.41
N HIS A 61 -0.78 -8.93 7.35
CA HIS A 61 0.45 -9.64 6.98
C HIS A 61 0.82 -10.72 8.00
N ALA A 62 0.72 -10.44 9.30
CA ALA A 62 0.98 -11.42 10.36
C ALA A 62 0.02 -12.60 10.32
N THR A 63 -1.22 -12.36 9.90
CA THR A 63 -2.22 -13.42 9.74
C THR A 63 -2.01 -14.18 8.43
N ALA A 64 -1.63 -13.50 7.35
CA ALA A 64 -1.56 -14.08 6.02
C ALA A 64 -0.20 -14.71 5.68
N ASN A 65 0.89 -14.46 6.41
CA ASN A 65 2.21 -15.02 6.11
C ASN A 65 2.76 -15.86 7.26
N PRO A 66 3.34 -17.06 7.01
CA PRO A 66 4.13 -17.76 8.01
C PRO A 66 5.21 -16.86 8.64
N GLY A 67 5.65 -17.24 9.84
CA GLY A 67 6.69 -16.51 10.56
C GLY A 67 6.14 -15.58 11.64
N SER A 68 6.96 -14.61 12.04
CA SER A 68 6.70 -13.72 13.18
C SER A 68 6.75 -12.25 12.77
N PHE A 69 5.92 -11.45 13.39
CA PHE A 69 5.81 -10.02 13.10
C PHE A 69 6.02 -9.21 14.37
N VAL A 70 6.82 -8.15 14.25
CA VAL A 70 7.10 -7.18 15.31
C VAL A 70 6.78 -5.80 14.77
N GLY A 71 6.21 -4.91 15.57
CA GLY A 71 6.01 -3.53 15.13
C GLY A 71 5.95 -2.54 16.27
N THR A 72 6.17 -1.27 15.93
CA THR A 72 5.98 -0.16 16.88
C THR A 72 5.21 0.98 16.24
N ASP A 73 4.37 1.64 17.03
CA ASP A 73 3.79 2.93 16.72
C ASP A 73 3.62 3.72 18.02
N PHE A 74 4.27 4.87 18.14
CA PHE A 74 4.32 5.62 19.40
C PHE A 74 2.95 6.13 19.88
N HIS A 75 1.90 6.08 19.04
CA HIS A 75 0.58 6.52 19.42
C HIS A 75 -0.18 5.41 20.20
N PRO A 76 -0.44 5.57 21.51
CA PRO A 76 -0.94 4.49 22.36
C PRO A 76 -2.33 3.99 21.93
N GLY A 77 -3.21 4.88 21.45
CA GLY A 77 -4.53 4.47 20.94
C GLY A 77 -4.46 3.62 19.67
N MET A 78 -3.45 3.84 18.83
CA MET A 78 -3.24 3.09 17.59
C MET A 78 -2.61 1.73 17.90
N ALA A 79 -1.62 1.71 18.79
CA ALA A 79 -1.04 0.48 19.32
C ALA A 79 -2.09 -0.40 20.01
N ALA A 80 -2.96 0.17 20.86
CA ALA A 80 -4.05 -0.56 21.49
C ALA A 80 -4.99 -1.21 20.45
N HIS A 81 -5.42 -0.45 19.45
CA HIS A 81 -6.25 -1.00 18.36
C HIS A 81 -5.55 -2.13 17.59
N ALA A 82 -4.26 -1.97 17.30
CA ALA A 82 -3.46 -2.97 16.60
C ALA A 82 -3.28 -4.26 17.43
N ILE A 83 -3.07 -4.14 18.75
CA ILE A 83 -2.98 -5.27 19.68
C ILE A 83 -4.31 -6.01 19.80
N ASP A 84 -5.44 -5.29 19.83
CA ASP A 84 -6.77 -5.89 19.84
C ASP A 84 -7.02 -6.71 18.57
N LEU A 85 -6.63 -6.19 17.40
CA LEU A 85 -6.68 -6.93 16.13
C LEU A 85 -5.80 -8.19 16.15
N ALA A 86 -4.57 -8.07 16.67
CA ALA A 86 -3.63 -9.20 16.76
C ALA A 86 -4.19 -10.33 17.65
N THR A 87 -4.77 -9.94 18.78
CA THR A 87 -5.40 -10.84 19.75
C THR A 87 -6.63 -11.52 19.13
N ALA A 88 -7.50 -10.75 18.46
CA ALA A 88 -8.68 -11.30 17.80
C ALA A 88 -8.34 -12.26 16.65
N ALA A 89 -7.25 -12.01 15.93
CA ALA A 89 -6.72 -12.88 14.88
C ALA A 89 -5.96 -14.10 15.43
N ASN A 90 -5.55 -14.06 16.70
CA ASN A 90 -4.55 -14.95 17.28
C ASN A 90 -3.31 -15.12 16.37
N ASN A 91 -2.81 -14.01 15.82
CA ASN A 91 -1.73 -14.02 14.84
C ASN A 91 -0.32 -13.99 15.47
N GLY A 92 -0.22 -13.69 16.78
CA GLY A 92 1.04 -13.69 17.52
C GLY A 92 1.96 -12.49 17.26
N ALA A 93 1.48 -11.43 16.60
CA ALA A 93 2.27 -10.23 16.38
C ALA A 93 2.65 -9.56 17.71
N ARG A 94 3.92 -9.16 17.84
CA ARG A 94 4.45 -8.40 18.98
C ARG A 94 4.42 -6.91 18.65
N LEU A 95 3.42 -6.21 19.16
CA LEU A 95 3.15 -4.81 18.84
C LEU A 95 3.39 -3.93 20.07
N TYR A 96 4.08 -2.81 19.88
CA TYR A 96 4.52 -1.90 20.92
C TYR A 96 4.07 -0.47 20.66
N ASP A 97 3.95 0.32 21.72
CA ASP A 97 3.79 1.78 21.67
C ASP A 97 5.12 2.53 21.90
N ASP A 98 6.25 1.86 21.68
CA ASP A 98 7.58 2.42 21.83
C ASP A 98 7.86 3.50 20.75
N SER A 99 8.50 4.60 21.15
CA SER A 99 9.19 5.49 20.20
C SER A 99 10.35 4.76 19.51
N PHE A 100 10.92 5.33 18.44
CA PHE A 100 12.08 4.70 17.79
C PHE A 100 13.30 4.59 18.72
N GLU A 101 13.48 5.54 19.64
CA GLU A 101 14.53 5.50 20.65
C GLU A 101 14.29 4.34 21.64
N GLN A 102 13.06 4.20 22.14
CA GLN A 102 12.67 3.13 23.07
C GLN A 102 12.79 1.75 22.40
N LEU A 103 12.32 1.61 21.17
CA LEU A 103 12.42 0.36 20.40
C LEU A 103 13.89 -0.03 20.19
N LEU A 104 14.77 0.93 19.84
CA LEU A 104 16.19 0.70 19.66
C LEU A 104 16.91 0.29 20.97
N ALA A 105 16.41 0.73 22.12
CA ALA A 105 16.95 0.40 23.43
C ALA A 105 16.55 -1.00 23.93
N ARG A 106 15.63 -1.70 23.23
CA ARG A 106 15.20 -3.05 23.60
C ARG A 106 16.29 -4.09 23.37
N ASN A 107 16.35 -5.07 24.28
CA ASN A 107 17.30 -6.20 24.21
C ASN A 107 16.62 -7.53 23.85
N ASP A 108 15.30 -7.56 23.70
CA ASP A 108 14.47 -8.76 23.46
C ASP A 108 13.98 -8.88 22.01
N LEU A 109 14.48 -8.03 21.11
CA LEU A 109 14.13 -8.03 19.70
C LEU A 109 15.00 -9.02 18.90
N PRO A 110 14.41 -9.80 17.99
CA PRO A 110 15.15 -10.68 17.09
C PRO A 110 15.87 -9.86 15.99
N GLN A 111 16.60 -10.57 15.13
CA GLN A 111 16.97 -10.03 13.81
C GLN A 111 15.86 -10.28 12.80
N PHE A 112 15.68 -9.35 11.87
CA PHE A 112 14.60 -9.32 10.89
C PHE A 112 15.07 -9.67 9.49
N ASP A 113 14.25 -10.44 8.77
CA ASP A 113 14.38 -10.69 7.34
C ASP A 113 13.90 -9.50 6.52
N SER A 114 12.90 -8.76 7.03
CA SER A 114 12.53 -7.46 6.48
C SER A 114 12.16 -6.44 7.55
N ILE A 115 12.46 -5.19 7.27
CA ILE A 115 11.95 -4.02 8.01
C ILE A 115 11.21 -3.14 7.00
N SER A 116 10.04 -2.63 7.37
CA SER A 116 9.23 -1.79 6.50
C SER A 116 8.82 -0.51 7.22
N LEU A 117 8.93 0.62 6.53
CA LEU A 117 8.35 1.89 6.97
C LEU A 117 7.62 2.58 5.81
N HIS A 118 6.30 2.61 5.89
CA HIS A 118 5.45 3.17 4.85
C HIS A 118 4.85 4.51 5.29
N GLY A 119 5.22 5.58 4.60
CA GLY A 119 4.69 6.92 4.89
C GLY A 119 5.23 7.49 6.21
N ILE A 120 6.47 7.14 6.58
CA ILE A 120 7.09 7.59 7.85
C ILE A 120 8.30 8.48 7.59
N TRP A 121 9.21 8.08 6.70
CA TRP A 121 10.54 8.67 6.57
C TRP A 121 10.56 10.20 6.39
N THR A 122 9.65 10.71 5.55
CA THR A 122 9.53 12.15 5.29
C THR A 122 9.02 12.91 6.53
N TRP A 123 8.17 12.30 7.35
CA TRP A 123 7.42 12.95 8.42
C TRP A 123 8.14 12.97 9.76
N VAL A 124 9.24 12.24 9.88
CA VAL A 124 10.03 12.17 11.12
C VAL A 124 11.20 13.13 11.11
N SER A 125 11.66 13.51 12.30
CA SER A 125 12.86 14.36 12.47
C SER A 125 14.11 13.67 11.93
N ARG A 126 15.16 14.45 11.63
CA ARG A 126 16.47 13.89 11.23
C ARG A 126 17.11 13.03 12.31
N ASP A 127 16.80 13.26 13.58
CA ASP A 127 17.29 12.42 14.67
C ASP A 127 16.56 11.07 14.71
N ASN A 128 15.24 11.06 14.46
CA ASN A 128 14.49 9.82 14.27
C ASN A 128 14.94 9.05 13.02
N GLN A 129 15.30 9.73 11.93
CA GLN A 129 15.91 9.06 10.77
C GLN A 129 17.21 8.33 11.16
N LYS A 130 18.09 8.94 11.96
CA LYS A 130 19.30 8.29 12.47
C LYS A 130 18.99 7.07 13.34
N LEU A 131 17.97 7.17 14.20
CA LEU A 131 17.52 6.05 15.04
C LEU A 131 17.01 4.89 14.19
N ILE A 132 16.22 5.16 13.15
CA ILE A 132 15.72 4.15 12.20
C ILE A 132 16.89 3.47 11.47
N VAL A 133 17.87 4.24 10.98
CA VAL A 133 19.07 3.71 10.31
C VAL A 133 19.88 2.83 11.26
N GLU A 134 20.09 3.27 12.50
CA GLU A 134 20.80 2.50 13.51
C GLU A 134 20.04 1.22 13.90
N PHE A 135 18.70 1.28 13.98
CA PHE A 135 17.85 0.12 14.19
C PHE A 135 18.01 -0.91 13.07
N ALA A 136 17.92 -0.47 11.81
CA ALA A 136 18.15 -1.34 10.65
C ALA A 136 19.56 -1.94 10.67
N ARG A 137 20.59 -1.15 11.02
CA ARG A 137 21.98 -1.63 11.14
C ARG A 137 22.14 -2.76 12.17
N ARG A 138 21.44 -2.68 13.31
CA ARG A 138 21.51 -3.69 14.40
C ARG A 138 20.66 -4.91 14.11
N HIS A 139 19.43 -4.70 13.63
CA HIS A 139 18.42 -5.74 13.61
C HIS A 139 18.16 -6.34 12.23
N LEU A 140 18.50 -5.71 11.11
CA LEU A 140 18.30 -6.33 9.79
C LEU A 140 19.36 -7.40 9.53
N LYS A 141 18.96 -8.61 9.14
CA LYS A 141 19.89 -9.69 8.78
C LYS A 141 20.71 -9.32 7.53
N PRO A 142 21.94 -9.85 7.36
CA PRO A 142 22.58 -9.90 6.03
C PRO A 142 21.66 -10.60 5.02
N GLY A 143 21.48 -10.02 3.84
CA GLY A 143 20.49 -10.43 2.84
C GLY A 143 19.05 -9.96 3.14
N GLY A 144 18.80 -9.38 4.31
CA GLY A 144 17.50 -8.81 4.67
C GLY A 144 17.21 -7.52 3.91
N MET A 145 15.92 -7.21 3.77
CA MET A 145 15.45 -6.05 3.00
C MET A 145 14.83 -4.95 3.89
N LEU A 146 15.08 -3.70 3.53
CA LEU A 146 14.36 -2.54 4.05
C LEU A 146 13.45 -2.00 2.96
N TYR A 147 12.14 -1.97 3.22
CA TYR A 147 11.20 -1.17 2.44
C TYR A 147 11.04 0.21 3.05
N VAL A 148 11.12 1.26 2.23
CA VAL A 148 10.89 2.63 2.66
C VAL A 148 10.15 3.42 1.60
N SER A 149 9.13 4.17 2.00
CA SER A 149 8.45 5.12 1.13
C SER A 149 8.55 6.55 1.64
N TYR A 150 8.72 7.50 0.72
CA TYR A 150 9.02 8.89 1.04
C TYR A 150 8.66 9.86 -0.09
N ASN A 151 8.25 11.08 0.28
CA ASN A 151 8.16 12.21 -0.65
C ASN A 151 9.56 12.61 -1.12
N CYS A 152 9.68 12.93 -2.40
CA CYS A 152 10.98 13.23 -3.01
C CYS A 152 10.94 14.39 -4.02
N PHE A 153 12.13 14.91 -4.30
CA PHE A 153 12.39 15.85 -5.38
C PHE A 153 12.79 15.12 -6.67
N PRO A 154 12.50 15.69 -7.85
CA PRO A 154 12.02 17.06 -8.09
C PRO A 154 10.49 17.24 -8.03
N GLY A 155 9.69 16.17 -7.96
CA GLY A 155 8.23 16.25 -8.10
C GLY A 155 7.54 17.11 -7.03
N TRP A 156 8.08 17.17 -5.81
CA TRP A 156 7.58 18.08 -4.78
C TRP A 156 8.04 19.52 -4.92
N SER A 157 9.03 19.84 -5.75
CA SER A 157 9.62 21.19 -5.84
C SER A 157 8.59 22.29 -6.08
N PRO A 158 7.59 22.13 -6.97
CA PRO A 158 6.57 23.16 -7.16
C PRO A 158 5.68 23.38 -5.94
N SER A 159 5.38 22.33 -5.15
CA SER A 159 4.42 22.38 -4.03
C SER A 159 5.06 22.55 -2.65
N ALA A 160 6.37 22.29 -2.51
CA ALA A 160 7.08 22.39 -1.24
C ALA A 160 6.98 23.79 -0.60
N PRO A 161 7.07 24.92 -1.34
CA PRO A 161 6.89 26.23 -0.74
C PRO A 161 5.46 26.48 -0.24
N LEU A 162 4.44 25.91 -0.90
CA LEU A 162 3.05 25.98 -0.45
C LEU A 162 2.85 25.24 0.88
N ARG A 163 3.41 24.03 1.01
CA ARG A 163 3.40 23.31 2.28
C ARG A 163 4.12 24.10 3.38
N ASN A 164 5.27 24.68 3.07
CA ASN A 164 5.99 25.54 4.02
C ASN A 164 5.13 26.73 4.47
N LEU A 165 4.32 27.31 3.57
CA LEU A 165 3.39 28.37 3.91
C LEU A 165 2.33 27.92 4.93
N PHE A 166 1.79 26.71 4.77
CA PHE A 166 0.85 26.13 5.76
C PHE A 166 1.49 26.01 7.14
N SER A 167 2.70 25.45 7.20
CA SER A 167 3.45 25.29 8.45
C SER A 167 3.81 26.62 9.11
N LEU A 168 4.25 27.62 8.32
CA LEU A 168 4.54 28.96 8.83
C LEU A 168 3.27 29.65 9.34
N HIS A 169 2.16 29.52 8.63
CA HIS A 169 0.89 30.08 9.08
C HIS A 169 0.44 29.44 10.40
N ASP A 170 0.44 28.12 10.52
CA ASP A 170 0.09 27.43 11.77
C ASP A 170 1.01 27.85 12.93
N ARG A 171 2.32 28.00 12.67
CA ARG A 171 3.30 28.44 13.68
C ARG A 171 3.09 29.88 14.16
N PHE A 172 2.71 30.80 13.27
CA PHE A 172 2.62 32.23 13.59
C PHE A 172 1.18 32.73 13.83
N ALA A 173 0.18 31.89 13.57
CA ALA A 173 -1.21 32.16 13.92
C ALA A 173 -1.46 32.00 15.43
N ASN A 174 -2.56 32.57 15.93
CA ASN A 174 -2.95 32.46 17.34
C ASN A 174 -3.21 30.99 17.71
N ALA A 175 -2.46 30.47 18.68
CA ALA A 175 -2.48 29.06 19.11
C ALA A 175 -3.74 28.63 19.89
N SER A 176 -4.72 29.53 20.09
CA SER A 176 -5.94 29.28 20.88
C SER A 176 -7.10 28.65 20.09
N SER A 177 -6.93 28.41 18.79
CA SER A 177 -7.94 27.79 17.93
C SER A 177 -7.84 26.26 17.89
N ARG A 178 -8.98 25.60 17.68
CA ARG A 178 -9.07 24.16 17.38
C ARG A 178 -8.27 23.82 16.11
N SER A 179 -7.79 22.59 16.00
CA SER A 179 -6.91 22.15 14.91
C SER A 179 -7.56 22.28 13.52
N ASP A 180 -8.82 21.89 13.38
CA ASP A 180 -9.65 22.10 12.17
C ASP A 180 -9.65 23.56 11.70
N GLN A 181 -9.87 24.49 12.63
CA GLN A 181 -9.88 25.92 12.36
C GLN A 181 -8.51 26.46 11.93
N ARG A 182 -7.42 25.95 12.51
CA ARG A 182 -6.06 26.35 12.12
C ARG A 182 -5.73 25.90 10.70
N ILE A 183 -6.14 24.68 10.33
CA ILE A 183 -5.99 24.13 8.98
C ILE A 183 -6.75 24.98 7.97
N ASP A 184 -8.05 25.22 8.22
CA ASP A 184 -8.88 26.03 7.34
C ASP A 184 -8.33 27.46 7.20
N ALA A 185 -7.83 28.06 8.28
CA ALA A 185 -7.20 29.38 8.25
C ALA A 185 -5.93 29.41 7.39
N ALA A 186 -5.06 28.40 7.50
CA ALA A 186 -3.85 28.30 6.70
C ALA A 186 -4.15 28.07 5.20
N LEU A 187 -5.19 27.30 4.88
CA LEU A 187 -5.68 27.12 3.51
C LEU A 187 -6.22 28.43 2.94
N GLN A 188 -7.07 29.14 3.68
CA GLN A 188 -7.62 30.44 3.28
C GLN A 188 -6.53 31.50 3.10
N PHE A 189 -5.56 31.56 4.01
CA PHE A 189 -4.42 32.46 3.89
C PHE A 189 -3.61 32.19 2.61
N SER A 190 -3.34 30.91 2.33
CA SER A 190 -2.59 30.51 1.13
C SER A 190 -3.37 30.81 -0.15
N GLU A 191 -4.69 30.64 -0.14
CA GLU A 191 -5.57 31.02 -1.25
C GLU A 191 -5.53 32.53 -1.51
N ALA A 192 -5.64 33.33 -0.45
CA ALA A 192 -5.53 34.79 -0.54
C ALA A 192 -4.15 35.23 -1.06
N LEU A 193 -3.07 34.57 -0.62
CA LEU A 193 -1.73 34.82 -1.11
C LEU A 193 -1.61 34.52 -2.61
N LEU A 194 -2.11 33.38 -3.09
CA LEU A 194 -2.06 33.03 -4.51
C LEU A 194 -2.94 33.97 -5.36
N ALA A 195 -4.09 34.40 -4.84
CA ALA A 195 -4.97 35.37 -5.50
C ALA A 195 -4.31 36.76 -5.66
N ALA A 196 -3.33 37.10 -4.82
CA ALA A 196 -2.52 38.31 -4.96
C ALA A 196 -1.44 38.23 -6.07
N ASN A 197 -1.44 37.16 -6.89
CA ASN A 197 -0.56 36.95 -8.05
C ASN A 197 0.97 37.05 -7.74
N PRO A 198 1.49 36.31 -6.74
CA PRO A 198 2.92 36.30 -6.46
C PRO A 198 3.68 35.62 -7.60
N LYS A 199 4.96 35.99 -7.80
CA LYS A 199 5.82 35.34 -8.80
C LYS A 199 5.90 33.82 -8.65
N TYR A 200 5.74 33.31 -7.43
CA TYR A 200 5.63 31.89 -7.13
C TYR A 200 4.47 31.21 -7.89
N ALA A 201 3.28 31.84 -7.94
CA ALA A 201 2.13 31.31 -8.68
C ALA A 201 2.39 31.25 -10.19
N ALA A 202 3.13 32.23 -10.73
CA ALA A 202 3.54 32.24 -12.14
C ALA A 202 4.58 31.16 -12.47
N ALA A 203 5.49 30.87 -11.53
CA ALA A 203 6.54 29.86 -11.71
C ALA A 203 6.01 28.41 -11.54
N ALA A 204 4.86 28.22 -10.89
CA ALA A 204 4.24 26.92 -10.69
C ALA A 204 2.72 26.98 -10.99
N PRO A 205 2.33 26.94 -12.28
CA PRO A 205 0.94 27.17 -12.72
C PRO A 205 -0.11 26.19 -12.16
N SER A 206 0.30 24.97 -11.79
CA SER A 206 -0.60 23.95 -11.23
C SER A 206 -0.98 24.17 -9.75
N LEU A 207 -0.36 25.15 -9.08
CA LEU A 207 -0.57 25.40 -7.64
C LEU A 207 -2.02 25.73 -7.28
N GLY A 208 -2.70 26.52 -8.10
CA GLY A 208 -4.10 26.88 -7.85
C GLY A 208 -4.99 25.64 -7.81
N ALA A 209 -4.89 24.78 -8.83
CA ALA A 209 -5.63 23.52 -8.89
C ALA A 209 -5.24 22.58 -7.74
N ARG A 210 -3.96 22.51 -7.38
CA ARG A 210 -3.48 21.71 -6.25
C ARG A 210 -4.08 22.18 -4.92
N LEU A 211 -4.11 23.50 -4.67
CA LEU A 211 -4.70 24.04 -3.45
C LEU A 211 -6.20 23.74 -3.36
N GLN A 212 -6.94 23.86 -4.47
CA GLN A 212 -8.36 23.48 -4.49
C GLN A 212 -8.56 21.98 -4.23
N SER A 213 -7.69 21.13 -4.77
CA SER A 213 -7.70 19.70 -4.47
C SER A 213 -7.47 19.42 -2.99
N ILE A 214 -6.50 20.09 -2.35
CA ILE A 214 -6.24 19.96 -0.90
C ILE A 214 -7.45 20.41 -0.08
N LYS A 215 -8.11 21.52 -0.46
CA LYS A 215 -9.33 22.01 0.24
C LYS A 215 -10.49 21.02 0.23
N GLY A 216 -10.56 20.16 -0.79
CA GLY A 216 -11.59 19.12 -0.91
C GLY A 216 -11.31 17.86 -0.08
N GLN A 217 -10.13 17.73 0.52
CA GLN A 217 -9.74 16.53 1.28
C GLN A 217 -10.24 16.57 2.72
N ASP A 218 -10.27 15.39 3.35
CA ASP A 218 -10.55 15.27 4.78
C ASP A 218 -9.50 16.01 5.62
N ARG A 219 -9.93 16.68 6.69
CA ARG A 219 -9.04 17.54 7.49
C ARG A 219 -7.99 16.74 8.26
N HIS A 220 -8.27 15.51 8.66
CA HIS A 220 -7.28 14.66 9.32
C HIS A 220 -6.18 14.25 8.33
N TYR A 221 -6.55 13.91 7.09
CA TYR A 221 -5.58 13.66 6.03
C TYR A 221 -4.72 14.90 5.75
N VAL A 222 -5.35 16.07 5.62
CA VAL A 222 -4.62 17.33 5.37
C VAL A 222 -3.67 17.66 6.53
N ALA A 223 -4.10 17.48 7.78
CA ALA A 223 -3.25 17.68 8.95
C ALA A 223 -1.99 16.81 8.87
N HIS A 224 -2.15 15.51 8.62
CA HIS A 224 -1.06 14.56 8.50
C HIS A 224 -0.12 14.89 7.33
N GLU A 225 -0.67 15.17 6.14
CA GLU A 225 0.13 15.38 4.93
C GLU A 225 0.72 16.79 4.81
N TYR A 226 0.34 17.77 5.64
CA TYR A 226 0.81 19.14 5.42
C TYR A 226 1.20 19.91 6.69
N PHE A 227 0.73 19.51 7.88
CA PHE A 227 0.89 20.28 9.11
C PHE A 227 1.81 19.64 10.16
N ASN A 228 2.32 18.43 9.91
CA ASN A 228 3.40 17.86 10.72
C ASN A 228 4.60 18.81 10.80
N ARG A 229 5.17 18.95 12.01
CA ARG A 229 6.27 19.90 12.28
C ARG A 229 7.48 19.59 11.40
N ASP A 230 7.85 18.32 11.36
CA ASP A 230 8.98 17.82 10.59
C ASP A 230 8.51 17.35 9.21
N TRP A 231 9.26 17.73 8.17
CA TRP A 231 9.06 17.28 6.81
C TRP A 231 10.36 17.35 6.04
N ASN A 232 11.02 16.21 5.97
CA ASN A 232 12.34 16.03 5.38
C ASN A 232 12.21 15.37 4.00
N CYS A 233 11.64 16.10 3.05
CA CYS A 233 11.66 15.72 1.63
C CYS A 233 13.11 15.76 1.10
N MET A 234 13.51 14.77 0.32
CA MET A 234 14.89 14.62 -0.13
C MET A 234 14.98 14.07 -1.55
N TYR A 235 16.17 14.18 -2.15
CA TYR A 235 16.48 13.50 -3.40
C TYR A 235 16.70 12.00 -3.15
N PHE A 236 16.56 11.18 -4.19
CA PHE A 236 16.86 9.75 -4.12
C PHE A 236 18.32 9.49 -3.70
N ALA A 237 19.28 10.25 -4.23
CA ALA A 237 20.69 10.10 -3.87
C ALA A 237 20.94 10.37 -2.37
N ASP A 238 20.28 11.38 -1.79
CA ASP A 238 20.38 11.68 -0.36
C ASP A 238 19.81 10.52 0.49
N MET A 239 18.78 9.83 0.00
CA MET A 239 18.22 8.66 0.67
C MET A 239 19.19 7.48 0.68
N VAL A 240 19.88 7.24 -0.45
CA VAL A 240 20.94 6.22 -0.54
C VAL A 240 22.03 6.52 0.49
N ASP A 241 22.50 7.76 0.56
CA ASP A 241 23.53 8.17 1.51
C ASP A 241 23.07 8.05 2.97
N ALA A 242 21.81 8.39 3.26
CA ALA A 242 21.24 8.28 4.60
C ALA A 242 21.17 6.82 5.09
N LEU A 243 20.93 5.86 4.20
CA LEU A 243 20.85 4.44 4.53
C LEU A 243 22.20 3.71 4.49
N ALA A 244 23.22 4.27 3.84
CA ALA A 244 24.54 3.65 3.70
C ALA A 244 25.20 3.20 5.04
N PRO A 245 25.09 3.94 6.17
CA PRO A 245 25.63 3.48 7.46
C PRO A 245 25.03 2.15 7.97
N ALA A 246 23.83 1.79 7.52
CA ALA A 246 23.20 0.49 7.81
C ALA A 246 23.69 -0.64 6.89
N LYS A 247 24.63 -0.35 5.97
CA LYS A 247 25.10 -1.26 4.90
C LYS A 247 23.99 -1.67 3.96
N LEU A 248 23.10 -0.73 3.67
CA LEU A 248 21.96 -0.90 2.78
C LEU A 248 22.27 -0.30 1.41
N ASP A 249 22.14 -1.13 0.38
CA ASP A 249 22.29 -0.71 -1.01
C ASP A 249 20.91 -0.66 -1.67
N TYR A 250 20.67 0.35 -2.51
CA TYR A 250 19.44 0.40 -3.31
C TYR A 250 19.36 -0.82 -4.23
N ALA A 251 18.26 -1.55 -4.15
CA ALA A 251 18.00 -2.71 -5.01
C ALA A 251 17.04 -2.36 -6.14
N THR A 252 15.82 -1.92 -5.80
CA THR A 252 14.78 -1.58 -6.78
C THR A 252 13.63 -0.82 -6.15
N THR A 253 12.81 -0.17 -6.97
CA THR A 253 11.44 0.25 -6.65
C THR A 253 10.55 -0.96 -6.36
N ALA A 254 9.59 -0.78 -5.45
CA ALA A 254 8.46 -1.67 -5.17
C ALA A 254 7.23 -1.35 -6.03
N VAL A 255 7.42 -0.66 -7.17
CA VAL A 255 6.37 -0.33 -8.13
C VAL A 255 6.63 -1.09 -9.43
N PRO A 256 5.95 -2.22 -9.69
CA PRO A 256 6.22 -3.03 -10.87
C PRO A 256 6.12 -2.28 -12.21
N LEU A 257 5.24 -1.29 -12.33
CA LEU A 257 5.12 -0.45 -13.54
C LEU A 257 6.39 0.34 -13.85
N ASP A 258 7.23 0.65 -12.86
CA ASP A 258 8.49 1.34 -13.10
C ASP A 258 9.49 0.49 -13.89
N SER A 259 9.28 -0.82 -13.98
CA SER A 259 10.11 -1.73 -14.78
C SER A 259 9.79 -1.71 -16.28
N VAL A 260 8.72 -1.03 -16.68
CA VAL A 260 8.30 -0.91 -18.09
C VAL A 260 8.75 0.46 -18.60
N ASP A 261 9.97 0.55 -19.11
CA ASP A 261 10.56 1.84 -19.48
C ASP A 261 9.71 2.66 -20.48
N PRO A 262 9.14 2.09 -21.56
CA PRO A 262 8.29 2.84 -22.49
C PRO A 262 7.00 3.40 -21.89
N LEU A 263 6.55 2.90 -20.74
CA LEU A 263 5.40 3.44 -20.01
C LEU A 263 5.77 4.70 -19.20
N ASN A 264 7.05 4.85 -18.87
CA ASN A 264 7.55 5.89 -17.97
C ASN A 264 8.40 6.94 -18.66
N LEU A 265 9.04 6.60 -19.78
CA LEU A 265 10.07 7.41 -20.41
C LEU A 265 9.81 7.54 -21.91
N SER A 266 10.14 8.70 -22.48
CA SER A 266 10.25 8.85 -23.94
C SER A 266 11.49 8.12 -24.46
N ALA A 267 11.57 7.91 -25.77
CA ALA A 267 12.76 7.34 -26.41
C ALA A 267 14.03 8.14 -26.08
N GLU A 268 13.96 9.47 -26.15
CA GLU A 268 15.09 10.35 -25.82
C GLU A 268 15.49 10.26 -24.34
N GLY A 269 14.51 10.07 -23.45
CA GLY A 269 14.77 9.86 -22.02
C GLY A 269 15.48 8.53 -21.76
N MET A 270 15.04 7.45 -22.42
CA MET A 270 15.70 6.15 -22.35
C MET A 270 17.14 6.23 -22.87
N ASP A 271 17.34 6.78 -24.06
CA ASP A 271 18.66 6.97 -24.68
C ASP A 271 19.60 7.78 -23.77
N PHE A 272 19.10 8.87 -23.17
CA PHE A 272 19.89 9.67 -22.25
C PHE A 272 20.30 8.88 -20.99
N LEU A 273 19.37 8.15 -20.37
CA LEU A 273 19.68 7.37 -19.17
C LEU A 273 20.68 6.23 -19.46
N GLU A 274 20.69 5.69 -20.67
CA GLU A 274 21.70 4.72 -21.13
C GLU A 274 23.13 5.25 -21.12
N THR A 275 23.33 6.57 -21.24
CA THR A 275 24.66 7.19 -21.16
C THR A 275 25.23 7.27 -19.75
N ILE A 276 24.42 7.03 -18.71
CA ILE A 276 24.83 7.18 -17.32
C ILE A 276 25.25 5.81 -16.74
N GLU A 277 26.56 5.65 -16.50
CA GLU A 277 27.12 4.41 -15.92
C GLU A 277 26.82 4.25 -14.42
N HIS A 278 26.88 5.33 -13.64
CA HIS A 278 26.73 5.26 -12.18
C HIS A 278 25.27 5.01 -11.80
N PRO A 279 24.92 3.88 -11.16
CA PRO A 279 23.53 3.45 -11.00
C PRO A 279 22.68 4.42 -10.17
N VAL A 280 23.26 5.00 -9.10
CA VAL A 280 22.55 6.00 -8.28
C VAL A 280 22.29 7.28 -9.06
N MET A 281 23.22 7.69 -9.93
CA MET A 281 23.05 8.89 -10.73
C MET A 281 22.02 8.66 -11.83
N ARG A 282 22.01 7.47 -12.44
CA ARG A 282 21.01 7.08 -13.43
C ARG A 282 19.61 7.10 -12.83
N GLU A 283 19.43 6.50 -11.66
CA GLU A 283 18.13 6.46 -10.98
C GLU A 283 17.70 7.86 -10.52
N GLN A 284 18.63 8.67 -10.01
CA GLN A 284 18.34 10.08 -9.68
C GLN A 284 17.96 10.89 -10.92
N ALA A 285 18.61 10.67 -12.07
CA ALA A 285 18.26 11.32 -13.33
C ALA A 285 16.87 10.87 -13.81
N ARG A 286 16.51 9.59 -13.64
CA ARG A 286 15.17 9.06 -13.95
C ARG A 286 14.08 9.87 -13.24
N ASP A 287 14.28 10.24 -11.97
CA ASP A 287 13.32 11.05 -11.21
C ASP A 287 12.96 12.38 -11.90
N TYR A 288 13.86 12.96 -12.69
CA TYR A 288 13.57 14.19 -13.46
C TYR A 288 12.70 13.92 -14.69
N PHE A 289 12.87 12.78 -15.36
CA PHE A 289 12.05 12.42 -16.52
C PHE A 289 10.61 12.06 -16.13
N VAL A 290 10.44 11.39 -14.99
CA VAL A 290 9.11 11.00 -14.49
C VAL A 290 8.51 12.03 -13.52
N ASN A 291 9.24 13.11 -13.23
CA ASN A 291 8.90 14.11 -12.22
C ASN A 291 8.50 13.47 -10.88
N GLN A 292 9.34 12.57 -10.37
CA GLN A 292 9.05 11.70 -9.24
C GLN A 292 8.73 12.52 -7.99
N HIS A 293 7.57 12.26 -7.38
CA HIS A 293 7.12 12.94 -6.17
C HIS A 293 7.01 12.01 -4.96
N PHE A 294 6.89 10.70 -5.15
CA PHE A 294 6.78 9.74 -4.06
C PHE A 294 7.46 8.43 -4.44
N ARG A 295 8.50 8.03 -3.71
CA ARG A 295 9.22 6.78 -3.95
C ARG A 295 8.78 5.71 -2.97
N ARG A 296 8.86 4.46 -3.44
CA ARG A 296 8.60 3.23 -2.67
C ARG A 296 9.73 2.29 -3.03
N ASP A 297 10.77 2.29 -2.23
CA ASP A 297 12.05 1.67 -2.59
C ASP A 297 12.40 0.51 -1.66
N LEU A 298 13.13 -0.45 -2.23
CA LEU A 298 13.70 -1.59 -1.56
C LEU A 298 15.22 -1.45 -1.54
N TYR A 299 15.76 -1.54 -0.33
CA TYR A 299 17.18 -1.60 -0.06
C TYR A 299 17.51 -2.96 0.53
N VAL A 300 18.67 -3.53 0.20
CA VAL A 300 19.08 -4.84 0.69
C VAL A 300 20.43 -4.73 1.38
N ARG A 301 20.56 -5.39 2.54
CA ARG A 301 21.82 -5.42 3.28
C ARG A 301 22.75 -6.45 2.68
N GLY A 302 23.77 -6.02 1.92
CA GLY A 302 24.65 -6.95 1.20
C GLY A 302 23.92 -7.62 0.03
N ALA A 303 23.37 -6.80 -0.86
CA ALA A 303 22.59 -7.26 -2.01
C ALA A 303 23.37 -8.26 -2.87
N THR A 304 22.71 -9.36 -3.26
CA THR A 304 23.28 -10.38 -4.15
C THR A 304 22.43 -10.50 -5.41
N ARG A 305 23.08 -10.46 -6.58
CA ARG A 305 22.42 -10.66 -7.88
C ARG A 305 22.31 -12.16 -8.19
N LEU A 306 21.15 -12.55 -8.70
CA LEU A 306 20.92 -13.88 -9.26
C LEU A 306 21.49 -13.94 -10.68
N SER A 307 22.00 -15.10 -11.09
CA SER A 307 22.23 -15.34 -12.51
C SER A 307 20.90 -15.33 -13.29
N ALA A 308 20.96 -15.07 -14.60
CA ALA A 308 19.77 -15.09 -15.44
C ALA A 308 19.03 -16.45 -15.39
N ALA A 309 19.79 -17.55 -15.32
CA ALA A 309 19.25 -18.90 -15.22
C ALA A 309 18.53 -19.14 -13.87
N GLU A 310 19.12 -18.70 -12.76
CA GLU A 310 18.50 -18.81 -11.43
C GLU A 310 17.25 -17.93 -11.32
N ARG A 311 17.29 -16.68 -11.82
CA ARG A 311 16.13 -15.77 -11.84
C ARG A 311 14.97 -16.42 -12.60
N ARG A 312 15.23 -16.90 -13.82
CA ARG A 312 14.24 -17.59 -14.64
C ARG A 312 13.69 -18.84 -13.96
N ALA A 313 14.56 -19.65 -13.35
CA ALA A 313 14.13 -20.85 -12.63
C ALA A 313 13.21 -20.50 -11.46
N ARG A 314 13.54 -19.48 -10.66
CA ARG A 314 12.69 -19.03 -9.54
C ARG A 314 11.37 -18.44 -10.02
N MET A 315 11.40 -17.57 -11.03
CA MET A 315 10.19 -16.95 -11.59
C MET A 315 9.22 -17.98 -12.17
N LEU A 316 9.72 -19.03 -12.83
CA LEU A 316 8.89 -20.14 -13.31
C LEU A 316 8.12 -20.87 -12.20
N HIS A 317 8.61 -20.84 -10.95
CA HIS A 317 7.94 -21.42 -9.78
C HIS A 317 7.06 -20.41 -9.02
N THR A 318 7.16 -19.11 -9.32
CA THR A 318 6.30 -18.08 -8.72
C THR A 318 4.86 -18.28 -9.19
N ARG A 319 3.92 -18.21 -8.25
CA ARG A 319 2.47 -18.35 -8.49
C ARG A 319 1.82 -16.97 -8.59
N PHE A 320 0.75 -16.88 -9.37
CA PHE A 320 0.00 -15.67 -9.63
C PHE A 320 -1.51 -15.95 -9.60
N VAL A 321 -2.28 -14.96 -9.16
CA VAL A 321 -3.74 -15.03 -9.06
C VAL A 321 -4.38 -13.70 -9.45
N LEU A 322 -5.53 -13.75 -10.10
CA LEU A 322 -6.37 -12.56 -10.34
C LEU A 322 -7.05 -12.12 -9.04
N LEU A 323 -7.11 -10.81 -8.83
CA LEU A 323 -7.76 -10.19 -7.67
C LEU A 323 -9.18 -9.69 -7.97
N GLN A 324 -9.59 -9.75 -9.23
CA GLN A 324 -10.88 -9.31 -9.73
C GLN A 324 -11.31 -10.16 -10.93
N PRO A 325 -12.58 -10.11 -11.34
CA PRO A 325 -13.04 -10.73 -12.58
C PRO A 325 -12.20 -10.25 -13.78
N TRP A 326 -11.93 -11.14 -14.72
CA TRP A 326 -10.99 -10.84 -15.81
C TRP A 326 -11.52 -9.74 -16.75
N ASP A 327 -12.83 -9.66 -16.92
CA ASP A 327 -13.54 -8.70 -17.78
C ASP A 327 -13.67 -7.31 -17.14
N THR A 328 -13.34 -7.17 -15.85
CA THR A 328 -13.25 -5.87 -15.16
C THR A 328 -11.84 -5.30 -15.14
N VAL A 329 -10.85 -6.02 -15.67
CA VAL A 329 -9.48 -5.50 -15.79
C VAL A 329 -9.46 -4.40 -16.86
N ALA A 330 -8.95 -3.22 -16.49
CA ALA A 330 -8.87 -2.09 -17.41
C ALA A 330 -8.04 -2.43 -18.66
N GLY A 331 -8.53 -2.05 -19.85
CA GLY A 331 -7.82 -2.24 -21.12
C GLY A 331 -6.67 -1.26 -21.38
N SER A 332 -6.40 -0.34 -20.44
CA SER A 332 -5.28 0.60 -20.53
C SER A 332 -4.62 0.81 -19.16
N VAL A 333 -3.38 1.29 -19.21
CA VAL A 333 -2.58 1.68 -18.03
C VAL A 333 -1.91 3.03 -18.30
N THR A 334 -1.87 3.89 -17.29
CA THR A 334 -1.27 5.23 -17.40
C THR A 334 0.05 5.28 -16.63
N GLY A 335 1.10 5.74 -17.30
CA GLY A 335 2.37 6.09 -16.68
C GLY A 335 2.80 7.52 -17.01
N PRO A 336 3.98 7.96 -16.52
CA PRO A 336 4.50 9.29 -16.78
C PRO A 336 4.65 9.66 -18.26
N ALA A 337 4.90 8.68 -19.16
CA ALA A 337 5.00 8.93 -20.60
C ALA A 337 3.63 9.05 -21.29
N GLY A 338 2.53 8.65 -20.64
CA GLY A 338 1.18 8.69 -21.17
C GLY A 338 0.36 7.44 -20.88
N GLU A 339 -0.79 7.33 -21.55
CA GLU A 339 -1.64 6.14 -21.52
C GLU A 339 -1.17 5.11 -22.55
N ALA A 340 -1.11 3.84 -22.14
CA ALA A 340 -0.79 2.71 -22.99
C ALA A 340 -1.95 1.71 -22.99
N THR A 341 -2.40 1.30 -24.17
CA THR A 341 -3.43 0.26 -24.35
C THR A 341 -2.81 -1.13 -24.21
N LEU A 342 -3.48 -2.01 -23.47
CA LEU A 342 -3.11 -3.41 -23.33
C LEU A 342 -3.48 -4.14 -24.63
N GLN A 343 -2.49 -4.71 -25.31
CA GLN A 343 -2.66 -5.44 -26.57
C GLN A 343 -3.47 -6.73 -26.35
N PRO A 344 -4.68 -6.88 -26.94
CA PRO A 344 -5.54 -8.03 -26.70
C PRO A 344 -4.86 -9.39 -26.98
N GLU A 345 -4.00 -9.44 -28.00
CA GLU A 345 -3.23 -10.61 -28.40
C GLU A 345 -2.19 -11.06 -27.35
N ILE A 346 -1.75 -10.17 -26.45
CA ILE A 346 -0.85 -10.50 -25.35
C ILE A 346 -1.64 -10.69 -24.05
N TYR A 347 -2.49 -9.73 -23.69
CA TYR A 347 -3.13 -9.71 -22.38
C TYR A 347 -4.36 -10.61 -22.28
N GLY A 348 -5.10 -10.81 -23.38
CA GLY A 348 -6.27 -11.70 -23.43
C GLY A 348 -5.91 -13.14 -23.02
N PRO A 349 -4.95 -13.80 -23.68
CA PRO A 349 -4.52 -15.14 -23.31
C PRO A 349 -4.03 -15.28 -21.85
N VAL A 350 -3.39 -14.24 -21.31
CA VAL A 350 -2.91 -14.24 -19.91
C VAL A 350 -4.08 -14.16 -18.93
N LEU A 351 -5.06 -13.28 -19.20
CA LEU A 351 -6.25 -13.12 -18.38
C LEU A 351 -7.14 -14.38 -18.43
N ASP A 352 -7.33 -14.96 -19.62
CA ASP A 352 -8.05 -16.22 -19.80
C ASP A 352 -7.39 -17.37 -19.03
N ALA A 353 -6.06 -17.50 -19.15
CA ALA A 353 -5.30 -18.51 -18.41
C ALA A 353 -5.41 -18.30 -16.90
N LEU A 354 -5.34 -17.07 -16.39
CA LEU A 354 -5.52 -16.79 -14.97
C LEU A 354 -6.95 -17.06 -14.49
N ALA A 355 -7.98 -16.77 -15.29
CA ALA A 355 -9.39 -16.97 -14.95
C ALA A 355 -9.83 -18.44 -15.03
N ALA A 356 -9.17 -19.25 -15.86
CA ALA A 356 -9.46 -20.68 -16.00
C ALA A 356 -9.37 -21.42 -14.66
N GLN A 357 -10.08 -22.55 -14.55
CA GLN A 357 -10.12 -23.37 -13.32
C GLN A 357 -10.55 -22.55 -12.09
N ASP A 358 -11.66 -21.81 -12.22
CA ASP A 358 -12.24 -20.98 -11.16
C ASP A 358 -11.24 -20.01 -10.52
N TYR A 359 -10.45 -19.32 -11.34
CA TYR A 359 -9.45 -18.33 -10.90
C TYR A 359 -8.35 -18.89 -9.98
N ALA A 360 -8.17 -20.21 -9.91
CA ALA A 360 -7.13 -20.82 -9.08
C ALA A 360 -5.73 -20.27 -9.41
N ALA A 361 -4.92 -20.04 -8.37
CA ALA A 361 -3.57 -19.51 -8.53
C ALA A 361 -2.67 -20.46 -9.35
N LYS A 362 -1.93 -19.92 -10.33
CA LYS A 362 -1.10 -20.70 -11.27
C LYS A 362 0.34 -20.25 -11.22
N SER A 363 1.27 -21.20 -11.33
CA SER A 363 2.69 -20.88 -11.53
C SER A 363 2.94 -20.23 -12.89
N MET A 364 3.99 -19.41 -13.01
CA MET A 364 4.38 -18.87 -14.32
C MET A 364 4.67 -19.98 -15.34
N ARG A 365 5.17 -21.15 -14.90
CA ARG A 365 5.34 -22.30 -15.78
C ARG A 365 4.02 -22.80 -16.39
N GLN A 366 2.95 -22.86 -15.59
CA GLN A 366 1.62 -23.22 -16.08
C GLN A 366 1.09 -22.15 -17.04
N LEU A 367 1.18 -20.87 -16.65
CA LEU A 367 0.74 -19.75 -17.48
C LEU A 367 1.47 -19.69 -18.83
N LEU A 368 2.77 -20.01 -18.86
CA LEU A 368 3.54 -20.08 -20.10
C LEU A 368 3.00 -21.15 -21.06
N SER A 369 2.54 -22.27 -20.52
CA SER A 369 1.93 -23.34 -21.32
C SER A 369 0.50 -23.01 -21.76
N GLU A 370 -0.28 -22.39 -20.88
CA GLU A 370 -1.71 -22.11 -21.10
C GLU A 370 -1.94 -20.89 -21.99
N ALA A 371 -1.20 -19.80 -21.79
CA ALA A 371 -1.29 -18.58 -22.61
C ALA A 371 -0.54 -18.69 -23.94
N ALA A 372 0.36 -19.68 -24.07
CA ALA A 372 1.17 -19.92 -25.27
C ALA A 372 2.00 -18.71 -25.75
N LEU A 373 2.48 -17.88 -24.82
CA LEU A 373 3.32 -16.70 -25.09
C LEU A 373 4.82 -17.00 -24.92
N ALA A 374 5.66 -16.10 -25.45
CA ALA A 374 7.07 -16.10 -25.10
C ALA A 374 7.26 -15.73 -23.62
N TYR A 375 8.38 -16.17 -23.03
CA TYR A 375 8.66 -15.95 -21.61
C TYR A 375 8.70 -14.47 -21.24
N ASP A 376 9.40 -13.65 -22.04
CA ASP A 376 9.59 -12.23 -21.74
C ASP A 376 8.27 -11.45 -21.88
N ASP A 377 7.43 -11.79 -22.87
CA ASP A 377 6.10 -11.20 -23.03
C ASP A 377 5.19 -11.52 -21.84
N LEU A 378 5.20 -12.77 -21.37
CA LEU A 378 4.42 -13.17 -20.18
C LEU A 378 4.95 -12.49 -18.90
N GLU A 379 6.27 -12.41 -18.71
CA GLU A 379 6.88 -11.73 -17.55
C GLU A 379 6.47 -10.26 -17.52
N GLN A 380 6.56 -9.56 -18.64
CA GLN A 380 6.18 -8.16 -18.77
C GLN A 380 4.67 -7.97 -18.56
N ALA A 381 3.82 -8.80 -19.17
CA ALA A 381 2.37 -8.73 -18.99
C ALA A 381 1.95 -8.93 -17.52
N LEU A 382 2.56 -9.89 -16.82
CA LEU A 382 2.33 -10.09 -15.39
C LEU A 382 2.81 -8.90 -14.57
N ALA A 383 3.99 -8.33 -14.86
CA ALA A 383 4.49 -7.14 -14.16
C ALA A 383 3.54 -5.94 -14.32
N VAL A 384 2.98 -5.73 -15.53
CA VAL A 384 1.98 -4.69 -15.79
C VAL A 384 0.70 -4.95 -15.01
N LEU A 385 0.13 -6.16 -15.10
CA LEU A 385 -1.12 -6.52 -14.41
C LEU A 385 -0.99 -6.45 -12.87
N ILE A 386 0.17 -6.81 -12.32
CA ILE A 386 0.46 -6.66 -10.88
C ILE A 386 0.61 -5.18 -10.53
N GLY A 387 1.28 -4.41 -11.39
CA GLY A 387 1.39 -2.96 -11.28
C GLY A 387 0.02 -2.27 -11.20
N MET A 388 -0.92 -2.67 -12.06
CA MET A 388 -2.31 -2.22 -12.09
C MET A 388 -3.15 -2.71 -10.89
N GLY A 389 -2.65 -3.67 -10.12
CA GLY A 389 -3.39 -4.26 -9.00
C GLY A 389 -4.46 -5.27 -9.42
N ALA A 390 -4.45 -5.73 -10.68
CA ALA A 390 -5.35 -6.76 -11.17
C ALA A 390 -4.89 -8.18 -10.78
N VAL A 391 -3.58 -8.39 -10.67
CA VAL A 391 -2.94 -9.67 -10.35
C VAL A 391 -2.06 -9.51 -9.10
N ALA A 392 -1.91 -10.58 -8.32
CA ALA A 392 -0.94 -10.64 -7.23
C ALA A 392 0.01 -11.83 -7.38
N PRO A 393 1.29 -11.68 -6.98
CA PRO A 393 2.12 -12.83 -6.67
C PRO A 393 1.55 -13.59 -5.46
N CYS A 394 1.69 -14.90 -5.45
CA CYS A 394 1.19 -15.78 -4.41
C CYS A 394 2.33 -16.42 -3.62
N GLN A 395 2.03 -16.82 -2.40
CA GLN A 395 2.92 -17.66 -1.60
C GLN A 395 2.87 -19.13 -2.04
N SER A 396 3.78 -19.94 -1.49
CA SER A 396 3.77 -21.38 -1.73
C SER A 396 2.51 -22.02 -1.16
N GLU A 397 2.10 -23.17 -1.72
CA GLU A 397 0.94 -23.91 -1.21
C GLU A 397 1.13 -24.34 0.26
N ALA A 398 2.37 -24.65 0.66
CA ALA A 398 2.69 -24.98 2.04
C ALA A 398 2.46 -23.78 3.00
N ALA A 399 2.91 -22.59 2.61
CA ALA A 399 2.70 -21.37 3.38
C ALA A 399 1.19 -21.02 3.46
N GLU A 400 0.49 -21.12 2.33
CA GLU A 400 -0.96 -20.93 2.23
C GLU A 400 -1.73 -21.87 3.17
N SER A 401 -1.40 -23.17 3.18
CA SER A 401 -2.03 -24.15 4.07
C SER A 401 -1.81 -23.86 5.55
N GLN A 402 -0.62 -23.39 5.93
CA GLN A 402 -0.27 -23.09 7.33
C GLN A 402 -1.11 -21.94 7.91
N VAL A 403 -1.52 -20.99 7.08
CA VAL A 403 -2.12 -19.72 7.52
C VAL A 403 -3.62 -19.62 7.24
N SER A 404 -4.17 -20.54 6.44
CA SER A 404 -5.59 -20.52 6.02
C SER A 404 -6.57 -20.44 7.19
N GLY A 405 -6.33 -21.15 8.30
CA GLY A 405 -7.22 -21.17 9.46
C GLY A 405 -7.32 -19.82 10.17
N ARG A 406 -6.18 -19.17 10.41
CA ARG A 406 -6.13 -17.84 11.05
C ARG A 406 -6.60 -16.72 10.13
N CYS A 407 -6.38 -16.82 8.81
CA CYS A 407 -6.99 -15.91 7.83
C CYS A 407 -8.51 -15.96 7.90
N ALA A 408 -9.10 -17.17 7.91
CA ALA A 408 -10.55 -17.32 8.03
C ALA A 408 -11.08 -16.74 9.35
N ALA A 409 -10.35 -16.92 10.46
CA ALA A 409 -10.71 -16.37 11.76
C ALA A 409 -10.70 -14.83 11.78
N LEU A 410 -9.61 -14.20 11.31
CA LEU A 410 -9.52 -12.75 11.21
C LEU A 410 -10.60 -12.19 10.27
N ASN A 411 -10.78 -12.78 9.09
CA ASN A 411 -11.77 -12.31 8.12
C ASN A 411 -13.18 -12.34 8.70
N LEU A 412 -13.53 -13.40 9.44
CA LEU A 412 -14.82 -13.45 10.13
C LEU A 412 -14.98 -12.33 11.16
N GLN A 413 -13.92 -11.98 11.89
CA GLN A 413 -13.96 -10.87 12.85
C GLN A 413 -14.10 -9.51 12.17
N LEU A 414 -13.38 -9.29 11.06
CA LEU A 414 -13.48 -8.06 10.27
C LEU A 414 -14.88 -7.93 9.65
N CYS A 415 -15.42 -9.01 9.09
CA CYS A 415 -16.81 -9.04 8.62
C CYS A 415 -17.79 -8.75 9.77
N LYS A 416 -17.63 -9.34 10.96
CA LYS A 416 -18.48 -8.99 12.12
C LYS A 416 -18.37 -7.52 12.51
N ARG A 417 -17.19 -6.91 12.42
CA ARG A 417 -17.02 -5.45 12.63
C ARG A 417 -17.77 -4.63 11.58
N SER A 418 -17.93 -5.15 10.36
CA SER A 418 -18.70 -4.50 9.28
C SER A 418 -20.19 -4.30 9.62
N LEU A 419 -20.70 -5.04 10.62
CA LEU A 419 -22.04 -4.83 11.19
C LEU A 419 -22.16 -3.47 11.86
N TYR A 420 -21.07 -2.89 12.37
CA TYR A 420 -21.10 -1.64 13.14
C TYR A 420 -20.52 -0.43 12.40
N GLY A 421 -19.71 -0.64 11.36
CA GLY A 421 -19.10 0.45 10.61
C GLY A 421 -18.27 0.00 9.42
N ALA A 422 -17.67 0.95 8.71
CA ALA A 422 -16.98 0.70 7.43
C ALA A 422 -15.45 0.85 7.50
N ASN A 423 -14.86 0.84 8.72
CA ASN A 423 -13.47 1.26 8.94
C ASN A 423 -12.44 0.41 8.19
N ILE A 424 -12.57 -0.92 8.21
CA ILE A 424 -11.61 -1.83 7.57
C ILE A 424 -12.31 -2.55 6.41
N GLN A 425 -11.90 -2.23 5.19
CA GLN A 425 -12.44 -2.81 3.95
C GLN A 425 -11.47 -3.75 3.26
N THR A 426 -10.61 -4.41 4.03
CA THR A 426 -9.59 -5.33 3.53
C THR A 426 -9.66 -6.64 4.29
N LEU A 427 -9.71 -7.76 3.59
CA LEU A 427 -9.69 -9.11 4.17
C LEU A 427 -8.40 -9.84 3.79
N ALA A 428 -7.86 -10.64 4.70
CA ALA A 428 -6.61 -11.38 4.52
C ALA A 428 -6.81 -12.59 3.59
N SER A 429 -5.93 -12.75 2.60
CA SER A 429 -5.88 -13.91 1.73
C SER A 429 -4.65 -14.78 2.07
N PRO A 430 -4.85 -16.06 2.43
CA PRO A 430 -3.72 -16.99 2.58
C PRO A 430 -3.09 -17.35 1.23
N VAL A 431 -3.65 -16.92 0.09
CA VAL A 431 -3.05 -17.20 -1.23
C VAL A 431 -1.98 -16.16 -1.56
N THR A 432 -2.26 -14.88 -1.29
CA THR A 432 -1.35 -13.75 -1.62
C THR A 432 -0.42 -13.37 -0.48
N GLY A 433 -0.65 -13.88 0.73
CA GLY A 433 0.04 -13.39 1.93
C GLY A 433 -0.33 -11.95 2.30
N GLY A 434 -1.37 -11.38 1.69
CA GLY A 434 -1.75 -9.98 1.88
C GLY A 434 -3.25 -9.80 2.03
N GLY A 435 -3.66 -8.54 2.00
CA GLY A 435 -5.05 -8.11 2.01
C GLY A 435 -5.63 -7.91 0.61
N VAL A 436 -6.93 -8.14 0.49
CA VAL A 436 -7.75 -7.88 -0.70
C VAL A 436 -8.91 -6.99 -0.29
N THR A 437 -9.19 -5.96 -1.10
CA THR A 437 -10.29 -5.03 -0.82
C THR A 437 -11.63 -5.74 -0.95
N VAL A 438 -12.42 -5.70 0.12
CA VAL A 438 -13.77 -6.24 0.17
C VAL A 438 -14.64 -5.19 0.84
N SER A 439 -15.57 -4.62 0.08
CA SER A 439 -16.40 -3.50 0.54
C SER A 439 -17.28 -3.91 1.72
N ARG A 440 -17.77 -2.93 2.49
CA ARG A 440 -18.67 -3.22 3.63
C ARG A 440 -19.87 -4.07 3.21
N PHE A 441 -20.49 -3.78 2.07
CA PHE A 441 -21.63 -4.56 1.57
C PHE A 441 -21.24 -6.01 1.26
N GLN A 442 -20.10 -6.22 0.60
CA GLN A 442 -19.59 -7.56 0.33
C GLN A 442 -19.26 -8.32 1.62
N GLN A 443 -18.72 -7.64 2.65
CA GLN A 443 -18.52 -8.25 3.96
C GLN A 443 -19.83 -8.68 4.63
N LEU A 444 -20.89 -7.85 4.54
CA LEU A 444 -22.23 -8.22 5.02
C LEU A 444 -22.81 -9.40 4.24
N PHE A 445 -22.58 -9.48 2.92
CA PHE A 445 -22.97 -10.63 2.12
C PHE A 445 -22.23 -11.90 2.56
N LEU A 446 -20.92 -11.82 2.84
CA LEU A 446 -20.14 -12.93 3.38
C LEU A 446 -20.66 -13.40 4.75
N ILE A 447 -21.10 -12.49 5.63
CA ILE A 447 -21.76 -12.87 6.90
C ILE A 447 -23.03 -13.69 6.60
N SER A 448 -23.86 -13.21 5.68
CA SER A 448 -25.10 -13.90 5.31
C SER A 448 -24.83 -15.31 4.76
N ILE A 449 -23.82 -15.45 3.89
CA ILE A 449 -23.34 -16.74 3.39
C ILE A 449 -22.88 -17.66 4.53
N LYS A 450 -22.11 -17.14 5.51
CA LYS A 450 -21.68 -17.92 6.69
C LYS A 450 -22.85 -18.34 7.59
N GLN A 451 -23.97 -17.63 7.55
CA GLN A 451 -25.22 -18.02 8.22
C GLN A 451 -26.05 -19.05 7.43
N GLY A 452 -25.53 -19.54 6.30
CA GLY A 452 -26.19 -20.57 5.48
C GLY A 452 -27.15 -20.03 4.43
N LYS A 453 -27.20 -18.72 4.22
CA LYS A 453 -28.04 -18.09 3.19
C LYS A 453 -27.46 -18.35 1.81
N GLN A 454 -28.30 -18.75 0.86
CA GLN A 454 -27.83 -19.18 -0.47
C GLN A 454 -28.22 -18.24 -1.61
N GLN A 455 -29.27 -17.44 -1.42
CA GLN A 455 -29.77 -16.57 -2.47
C GLN A 455 -29.30 -15.11 -2.26
N PRO A 456 -28.89 -14.40 -3.32
CA PRO A 456 -28.47 -12.99 -3.24
C PRO A 456 -29.48 -12.07 -2.56
N ALA A 457 -30.78 -12.33 -2.75
CA ALA A 457 -31.85 -11.59 -2.07
C ALA A 457 -31.80 -11.72 -0.54
N GLU A 458 -31.41 -12.88 0.00
CA GLU A 458 -31.26 -13.07 1.46
C GLU A 458 -30.04 -12.31 1.99
N TRP A 459 -28.98 -12.19 1.19
CA TRP A 459 -27.79 -11.43 1.54
C TRP A 459 -28.09 -9.93 1.56
N ALA A 460 -28.81 -9.45 0.56
CA ALA A 460 -29.29 -8.06 0.48
C ALA A 460 -30.22 -7.70 1.64
N GLN A 461 -31.12 -8.61 2.04
CA GLN A 461 -32.00 -8.40 3.20
C GLN A 461 -31.22 -8.23 4.50
N LEU A 462 -30.21 -9.06 4.74
CA LEU A 462 -29.35 -8.91 5.92
C LEU A 462 -28.60 -7.57 5.89
N ALA A 463 -27.99 -7.24 4.75
CA ALA A 463 -27.25 -5.99 4.61
C ALA A 463 -28.16 -4.78 4.84
N TRP A 464 -29.38 -4.79 4.30
CA TRP A 464 -30.36 -3.74 4.52
C TRP A 464 -30.80 -3.63 5.97
N GLY A 465 -31.03 -4.76 6.66
CA GLY A 465 -31.38 -4.77 8.09
C GLY A 465 -30.34 -4.00 8.92
N VAL A 466 -29.06 -4.26 8.67
CA VAL A 466 -27.94 -3.58 9.36
C VAL A 466 -27.87 -2.09 9.02
N ILE A 467 -27.94 -1.74 7.74
CA ILE A 467 -27.79 -0.35 7.25
C ILE A 467 -28.95 0.53 7.72
N SER A 468 -30.18 0.03 7.60
CA SER A 468 -31.38 0.77 7.97
C SER A 468 -31.51 1.01 9.47
N GLU A 469 -31.10 0.06 10.31
CA GLU A 469 -31.05 0.24 11.77
C GLU A 469 -30.10 1.36 12.20
N GLN A 470 -29.12 1.70 11.37
CA GLN A 470 -28.15 2.78 11.60
C GLN A 470 -28.58 4.11 11.01
N GLY A 471 -29.75 4.17 10.36
CA GLY A 471 -30.23 5.37 9.66
C GLY A 471 -29.42 5.70 8.41
N GLU A 472 -28.64 4.75 7.89
CA GLU A 472 -27.88 4.89 6.67
C GLU A 472 -28.73 4.50 5.45
N VAL A 473 -28.41 5.06 4.29
CA VAL A 473 -29.03 4.73 3.01
C VAL A 473 -27.97 4.62 1.92
N LEU A 474 -28.26 3.86 0.88
CA LEU A 474 -27.41 3.78 -0.29
C LEU A 474 -27.49 5.07 -1.10
N VAL A 475 -26.40 5.39 -1.79
CA VAL A 475 -26.33 6.48 -2.75
C VAL A 475 -26.24 5.88 -4.15
N ASP A 476 -27.14 6.30 -5.03
CA ASP A 476 -27.13 5.96 -6.44
C ASP A 476 -27.03 7.25 -7.28
N ASN A 477 -26.05 7.31 -8.18
CA ASN A 477 -25.76 8.50 -9.00
C ASN A 477 -25.67 9.81 -8.19
N GLY A 478 -25.09 9.75 -6.99
CA GLY A 478 -24.93 10.89 -6.08
C GLY A 478 -26.22 11.30 -5.34
N GLN A 479 -27.32 10.56 -5.48
CA GLN A 479 -28.57 10.81 -4.77
C GLN A 479 -28.87 9.69 -3.75
N PRO A 480 -29.29 10.03 -2.52
CA PRO A 480 -29.67 9.03 -1.54
C PRO A 480 -30.97 8.32 -1.94
N LEU A 481 -31.00 7.00 -1.78
CA LEU A 481 -32.21 6.20 -1.98
C LEU A 481 -33.12 6.36 -0.75
N LEU A 482 -34.32 6.93 -0.96
CA LEU A 482 -35.20 7.35 0.15
C LEU A 482 -36.20 6.29 0.61
N THR A 483 -36.39 5.21 -0.16
CA THR A 483 -37.35 4.15 0.18
C THR A 483 -36.65 2.83 0.48
N ALA A 484 -37.24 2.02 1.37
CA ALA A 484 -36.70 0.71 1.70
C ALA A 484 -36.66 -0.19 0.46
N GLU A 485 -37.67 -0.12 -0.39
CA GLU A 485 -37.76 -0.90 -1.63
C GLU A 485 -36.62 -0.57 -2.59
N ALA A 486 -36.28 0.71 -2.76
CA ALA A 486 -35.18 1.13 -3.62
C ALA A 486 -33.82 0.67 -3.08
N ASN A 487 -33.59 0.79 -1.76
CA ASN A 487 -32.36 0.33 -1.12
C ASN A 487 -32.19 -1.18 -1.23
N ILE A 488 -33.25 -1.96 -0.95
CA ILE A 488 -33.22 -3.42 -1.08
C ILE A 488 -32.98 -3.82 -2.53
N ALA A 489 -33.62 -3.16 -3.50
CA ALA A 489 -33.41 -3.45 -4.92
C ALA A 489 -31.96 -3.20 -5.34
N ALA A 490 -31.37 -2.07 -4.92
CA ALA A 490 -29.97 -1.75 -5.19
C ALA A 490 -28.99 -2.75 -4.55
N LEU A 491 -29.22 -3.12 -3.28
CA LEU A 491 -28.43 -4.15 -2.59
C LEU A 491 -28.58 -5.53 -3.25
N THR A 492 -29.78 -5.87 -3.73
CA THR A 492 -30.03 -7.14 -4.44
C THR A 492 -29.28 -7.19 -5.76
N ALA A 493 -29.25 -6.08 -6.51
CA ALA A 493 -28.45 -5.98 -7.74
C ALA A 493 -26.94 -6.15 -7.44
N GLN A 494 -26.44 -5.49 -6.40
CA GLN A 494 -25.04 -5.66 -5.97
C GLN A 494 -24.74 -7.09 -5.49
N ALA A 495 -25.67 -7.72 -4.77
CA ALA A 495 -25.53 -9.10 -4.31
C ALA A 495 -25.53 -10.09 -5.47
N GLN A 496 -26.29 -9.83 -6.54
CA GLN A 496 -26.30 -10.66 -7.75
C GLN A 496 -24.95 -10.59 -8.47
N VAL A 497 -24.43 -9.39 -8.72
CA VAL A 497 -23.10 -9.18 -9.30
C VAL A 497 -22.02 -9.82 -8.44
N PHE A 498 -22.13 -9.68 -7.11
CA PHE A 498 -21.23 -10.33 -6.17
C PHE A 498 -21.26 -11.86 -6.30
N ALA A 499 -22.45 -12.47 -6.39
CA ALA A 499 -22.61 -13.92 -6.54
C ALA A 499 -22.00 -14.46 -7.83
N GLU A 500 -22.22 -13.75 -8.94
CA GLU A 500 -21.82 -14.17 -10.28
C GLU A 500 -20.35 -13.92 -10.58
N GLN A 501 -19.79 -12.81 -10.10
CA GLN A 501 -18.47 -12.33 -10.52
C GLN A 501 -17.46 -12.32 -9.38
N THR A 502 -17.78 -11.70 -8.24
CA THR A 502 -16.80 -11.46 -7.18
C THR A 502 -16.56 -12.69 -6.30
N LEU A 503 -17.61 -13.47 -6.01
CA LEU A 503 -17.55 -14.57 -5.05
C LEU A 503 -16.62 -15.70 -5.51
N VAL A 504 -16.56 -15.99 -6.81
CA VAL A 504 -15.63 -17.01 -7.35
C VAL A 504 -14.17 -16.59 -7.15
N VAL A 505 -13.85 -15.31 -7.36
CA VAL A 505 -12.50 -14.76 -7.13
C VAL A 505 -12.16 -14.80 -5.64
N LEU A 506 -13.09 -14.40 -4.75
CA LEU A 506 -12.85 -14.48 -3.31
C LEU A 506 -12.68 -15.92 -2.80
N ARG A 507 -13.34 -16.91 -3.41
CA ARG A 507 -13.13 -18.33 -3.12
C ARG A 507 -11.75 -18.80 -3.58
N ALA A 508 -11.30 -18.39 -4.77
CA ALA A 508 -9.96 -18.68 -5.26
C ALA A 508 -8.86 -18.09 -4.34
N LEU A 509 -9.14 -16.92 -3.76
CA LEU A 509 -8.30 -16.24 -2.77
C LEU A 509 -8.45 -16.80 -1.34
N LYS A 510 -9.32 -17.78 -1.13
CA LYS A 510 -9.66 -18.39 0.17
C LYS A 510 -10.13 -17.37 1.23
N ILE A 511 -10.88 -16.36 0.80
CA ILE A 511 -11.51 -15.36 1.66
C ILE A 511 -12.94 -15.76 2.05
N ALA A 512 -13.70 -16.33 1.10
CA ALA A 512 -15.13 -16.67 1.27
C ALA A 512 -15.36 -18.11 1.77
#